data_AF-A0A2V8Q2C2-F1
#
_entry.id   AF-A0A2V8Q2C2-F1
#
_cell.length_a   1.000
_cell.length_b   1.000
_cell.length_c   1.000
_cell.angle_alpha   90.00
_cell.angle_beta   90.00
_cell.angle_gamma   90.00
#
_symmetry.space_group_name_H-M   'P 1'
#
loop_
_entity.id
_entity.type
_entity.pdbx_description
1 polymer ?
#
loop_
_entity_poly.entity_id
_entity_poly.type
_entity_poly.pdbx_seq_one_letter_code
_entity_poly.pdbx_strand_id
1 'polypeptide(L)'
;MSTFGVNISDSGVDNGTTTPNHFALYLLGNPLPANSRVVYNRLEGTPNPGSTIQGCDGHGNLNANILSAYVPTGTVGGVNFGAFPHADASGFRYGLSVAPFVKLGSSVIFDPDTFTSPDFEDLESKAYNNGMRISTNSWGANVGGAYNSDSQRYDALVRDAQPTGSTFATAGNQEYVILFSAGNAGAGGNTVGSPGTGKNVITVGAAEGVHPFGGSDFCGIGDSG
;
A
#
# COMPACT_ATOMS: atom_id res chain seq x y z
N MET A 1 19.71 -3.05 0.41
CA MET A 1 18.34 -2.83 -0.11
C MET A 1 17.78 -4.18 -0.54
N SER A 2 16.48 -4.42 -0.36
CA SER A 2 15.83 -5.64 -0.85
C SER A 2 16.01 -5.79 -2.36
N THR A 3 16.07 -7.04 -2.83
CA THR A 3 16.15 -7.38 -4.26
C THR A 3 14.79 -7.29 -4.97
N PHE A 4 13.71 -7.18 -4.20
CA PHE A 4 12.33 -6.98 -4.67
C PHE A 4 11.69 -5.77 -3.98
N GLY A 5 10.58 -5.28 -4.52
CA GLY A 5 9.75 -4.24 -3.89
C GLY A 5 8.29 -4.65 -3.72
N VAL A 6 7.52 -3.75 -3.13
CA VAL A 6 6.06 -3.86 -2.96
C VAL A 6 5.36 -2.73 -3.70
N ASN A 7 4.38 -3.08 -4.51
CA ASN A 7 3.45 -2.15 -5.13
C ASN A 7 2.36 -1.77 -4.12
N ILE A 8 2.16 -0.47 -3.92
CA ILE A 8 1.05 0.12 -3.18
C ILE A 8 0.07 0.63 -4.24
N SER A 9 -1.04 -0.09 -4.44
CA SER A 9 -2.12 0.34 -5.34
C SER A 9 -3.19 1.05 -4.52
N ASP A 10 -3.16 2.39 -4.52
CA ASP A 10 -3.98 3.21 -3.62
C ASP A 10 -4.08 4.66 -4.16
N SER A 11 -4.41 5.64 -3.32
CA SER A 11 -4.13 7.05 -3.57
C SER A 11 -2.63 7.36 -3.51
N GLY A 12 -2.28 8.60 -3.82
CA GLY A 12 -0.89 9.05 -3.94
C GLY A 12 -0.06 8.86 -2.66
N VAL A 13 1.27 8.86 -2.83
CA VAL A 13 2.22 8.85 -1.71
C VAL A 13 3.03 10.15 -1.73
N ASP A 14 2.97 10.84 -0.59
CA ASP A 14 3.71 12.06 -0.28
C ASP A 14 3.58 13.11 -1.40
N ASN A 15 4.70 13.59 -1.93
CA ASN A 15 4.73 14.59 -3.00
C ASN A 15 4.54 14.02 -4.41
N GLY A 16 4.19 12.73 -4.55
CA GLY A 16 3.98 12.09 -5.85
C GLY A 16 5.25 11.90 -6.68
N THR A 17 6.45 11.99 -6.07
CA THR A 17 7.72 11.81 -6.78
C THR A 17 8.52 10.62 -6.25
N THR A 18 9.58 10.22 -6.95
CA THR A 18 10.55 9.23 -6.43
C THR A 18 11.53 9.83 -5.42
N THR A 19 11.44 11.13 -5.13
CA THR A 19 12.18 11.84 -4.09
C THR A 19 11.20 12.45 -3.11
N PRO A 20 10.58 11.62 -2.24
CA PRO A 20 9.59 12.09 -1.27
C PRO A 20 10.17 13.17 -0.34
N ASN A 21 9.32 14.01 0.22
CA ASN A 21 9.68 14.92 1.31
C ASN A 21 9.88 14.15 2.62
N HIS A 22 9.12 13.07 2.83
CA HIS A 22 9.09 12.35 4.09
C HIS A 22 10.33 11.45 4.28
N PHE A 23 11.15 11.78 5.29
CA PHE A 23 12.41 11.07 5.57
C PHE A 23 12.23 9.56 5.74
N ALA A 24 11.08 9.12 6.27
CA ALA A 24 10.87 7.71 6.60
C ALA A 24 10.87 6.80 5.37
N LEU A 25 10.71 7.35 4.16
CA LEU A 25 10.78 6.61 2.89
C LEU A 25 12.21 6.51 2.32
N TYR A 26 13.23 7.02 3.04
CA TYR A 26 14.63 6.96 2.64
C TYR A 26 15.45 6.00 3.49
N LEU A 27 16.43 5.34 2.89
CA LEU A 27 17.34 4.41 3.57
C LEU A 27 17.93 5.06 4.83
N LEU A 28 17.72 4.42 5.97
CA LEU A 28 18.15 4.89 7.29
C LEU A 28 17.65 6.31 7.64
N GLY A 29 16.57 6.77 7.02
CA GLY A 29 16.00 8.10 7.23
C GLY A 29 16.82 9.24 6.61
N ASN A 30 17.76 8.96 5.69
CA ASN A 30 18.63 9.95 5.09
C ASN A 30 18.07 10.47 3.75
N PRO A 31 17.53 11.71 3.67
CA PRO A 31 16.75 12.24 2.55
C PRO A 31 17.58 12.63 1.31
N LEU A 32 18.74 11.99 1.09
CA LEU A 32 19.45 12.11 -0.17
C LEU A 32 18.68 11.37 -1.27
N PRO A 33 18.50 11.95 -2.49
CA PRO A 33 17.75 11.31 -3.57
C PRO A 33 18.16 9.86 -3.86
N ALA A 34 19.46 9.56 -3.82
CA ALA A 34 20.01 8.21 -4.05
C ALA A 34 19.57 7.17 -3.00
N ASN A 35 19.07 7.61 -1.85
CA ASN A 35 18.60 6.76 -0.76
C ASN A 35 17.09 6.53 -0.77
N SER A 36 16.34 7.17 -1.67
CA SER A 36 14.90 6.98 -1.76
C SER A 36 14.57 5.50 -2.00
N ARG A 37 13.57 4.99 -1.27
CA ARG A 37 13.02 3.65 -1.51
C ARG A 37 11.81 3.66 -2.43
N VAL A 38 11.31 4.84 -2.80
CA VAL A 38 10.22 4.99 -3.76
C VAL A 38 10.77 4.83 -5.17
N VAL A 39 10.44 3.71 -5.82
CA VAL A 39 10.92 3.36 -7.16
C VAL A 39 10.12 4.07 -8.25
N TYR A 40 8.82 4.25 -8.03
CA TYR A 40 7.94 4.99 -8.91
C TYR A 40 6.76 5.55 -8.12
N ASN A 41 6.19 6.65 -8.65
CA ASN A 41 4.90 7.21 -8.31
C ASN A 41 4.21 7.48 -9.65
N ARG A 42 3.08 6.82 -9.90
CA ARG A 42 2.48 6.77 -11.25
C ARG A 42 0.97 6.68 -11.16
N LEU A 43 0.27 7.52 -11.91
CA LEU A 43 -1.16 7.35 -12.16
C LEU A 43 -1.40 6.11 -13.03
N GLU A 44 -2.36 5.28 -12.62
CA GLU A 44 -2.87 4.17 -13.42
C GLU A 44 -4.33 4.46 -13.79
N GLY A 45 -4.74 4.13 -15.02
CA GLY A 45 -6.07 4.48 -15.53
C GLY A 45 -6.15 5.90 -16.11
N THR A 46 -7.33 6.49 -16.02
CA THR A 46 -7.63 7.82 -16.60
C THR A 46 -7.58 8.90 -15.52
N PRO A 47 -6.80 9.98 -15.72
CA PRO A 47 -6.79 11.11 -14.78
C PRO A 47 -8.17 11.76 -14.64
N ASN A 48 -8.54 12.04 -13.39
CA ASN A 48 -9.71 12.87 -13.10
C ASN A 48 -9.33 14.36 -13.19
N PRO A 49 -10.30 15.28 -13.35
CA PRO A 49 -10.03 16.70 -13.25
C PRO A 49 -9.34 17.04 -11.92
N GLY A 50 -8.14 17.63 -11.99
CA GLY A 50 -7.35 17.97 -10.80
C GLY A 50 -6.46 16.85 -10.26
N SER A 51 -6.31 15.72 -10.97
CA SER A 51 -5.34 14.67 -10.64
C SER A 51 -3.92 15.22 -10.43
N THR A 52 -3.26 14.80 -9.34
CA THR A 52 -1.91 15.25 -8.96
C THR A 52 -0.93 14.13 -8.63
N ILE A 53 -1.40 12.88 -8.48
CA ILE A 53 -0.66 11.73 -7.92
C ILE A 53 -0.06 11.94 -6.52
N GLN A 54 -0.35 13.05 -5.85
CA GLN A 54 0.11 13.36 -4.51
C GLN A 54 -0.79 12.68 -3.46
N GLY A 55 -0.22 12.32 -2.32
CA GLY A 55 -0.96 11.67 -1.23
C GLY A 55 -1.75 12.63 -0.35
N CYS A 56 -2.47 13.57 -0.95
CA CYS A 56 -3.13 14.67 -0.24
C CYS A 56 -4.27 14.22 0.69
N ASP A 57 -4.94 13.11 0.37
CA ASP A 57 -6.00 12.51 1.17
C ASP A 57 -5.47 11.77 2.41
N GLY A 58 -4.22 11.31 2.34
CA GLY A 58 -3.50 10.61 3.41
C GLY A 58 -3.63 9.09 3.41
N HIS A 59 -4.55 8.49 2.64
CA HIS A 59 -4.80 7.04 2.69
C HIS A 59 -3.61 6.22 2.15
N GLY A 60 -3.14 6.53 0.93
CA GLY A 60 -1.93 5.92 0.35
C GLY A 60 -0.67 6.18 1.18
N ASN A 61 -0.56 7.38 1.77
CA ASN A 61 0.52 7.71 2.72
C ASN A 61 0.52 6.79 3.94
N LEU A 62 -0.63 6.56 4.56
CA LEU A 62 -0.76 5.70 5.73
C LEU A 62 -0.34 4.26 5.38
N ASN A 63 -0.86 3.72 4.28
CA ASN A 63 -0.57 2.35 3.84
C ASN A 63 0.92 2.16 3.47
N ALA A 64 1.52 3.13 2.78
CA ALA A 64 2.95 3.11 2.46
C ALA A 64 3.84 3.14 3.72
N ASN A 65 3.45 3.91 4.74
CA ASN A 65 4.22 4.02 5.98
C ASN A 65 4.04 2.78 6.87
N ILE A 66 2.85 2.18 6.98
CA ILE A 66 2.64 0.90 7.69
C ILE A 66 3.55 -0.19 7.12
N LEU A 67 3.71 -0.22 5.80
CA LEU A 67 4.57 -1.17 5.11
C LEU A 67 6.06 -0.89 5.34
N SER A 68 6.50 0.35 5.09
CA SER A 68 7.90 0.62 4.72
C SER A 68 8.60 1.75 5.44
N ALA A 69 7.94 2.49 6.33
CA ALA A 69 8.56 3.58 7.07
C ALA A 69 9.74 3.14 7.95
N TYR A 70 10.86 3.86 7.85
CA TYR A 70 12.00 3.72 8.75
C TYR A 70 12.12 4.96 9.64
N VAL A 71 12.11 4.74 10.96
CA VAL A 71 12.38 5.78 11.95
C VAL A 71 13.77 5.56 12.53
N PRO A 72 14.71 6.53 12.42
CA PRO A 72 16.05 6.41 12.97
C PRO A 72 16.08 6.23 14.50
N THR A 73 17.29 6.08 15.05
CA THR A 73 17.54 6.11 16.49
C THR A 73 18.47 7.26 16.84
N GLY A 74 18.33 7.83 18.04
CA GLY A 74 19.18 8.91 18.52
C GLY A 74 18.98 10.21 17.75
N THR A 75 20.00 11.07 17.73
CA THR A 75 19.92 12.36 17.04
C THR A 75 20.48 12.27 15.63
N VAL A 76 19.64 12.45 14.62
CA VAL A 76 20.02 12.49 13.20
C VAL A 76 19.61 13.83 12.62
N GLY A 77 20.54 14.55 12.00
CA GLY A 77 20.25 15.87 11.40
C GLY A 77 19.72 16.91 12.40
N GLY A 78 20.07 16.80 13.68
CA GLY A 78 19.58 17.68 14.74
C GLY A 78 18.21 17.31 15.32
N VAL A 79 17.54 16.28 14.78
CA VAL A 79 16.26 15.76 15.29
C VAL A 79 16.52 14.56 16.19
N ASN A 80 15.98 14.57 17.40
CA ASN A 80 16.06 13.45 18.33
C ASN A 80 14.94 12.43 18.05
N PHE A 81 15.30 11.31 17.43
CA PHE A 81 14.39 10.19 17.15
C PHE A 81 14.24 9.21 18.33
N GLY A 82 15.01 9.39 19.41
CA GLY A 82 14.91 8.60 20.64
C GLY A 82 13.90 9.14 21.65
N ALA A 83 13.04 10.08 21.25
CA ALA A 83 12.03 10.69 22.09
C ALA A 83 10.77 11.02 21.27
N PHE A 84 9.71 11.47 21.95
CA PHE A 84 8.49 11.94 21.31
C PHE A 84 8.81 13.02 20.26
N PRO A 85 8.23 12.98 19.04
CA PRO A 85 7.11 12.12 18.61
C PRO A 85 7.52 10.77 18.00
N HIS A 86 8.79 10.40 18.01
CA HIS A 86 9.31 9.23 17.28
C HIS A 86 9.51 7.98 18.14
N ALA A 87 9.71 8.17 19.44
CA ALA A 87 9.79 7.06 20.38
C ALA A 87 9.22 7.42 21.75
N ASP A 88 8.79 6.41 22.51
CA ASP A 88 8.48 6.55 23.93
C ASP A 88 9.73 6.34 24.80
N ALA A 89 9.58 6.58 26.11
CA ALA A 89 10.66 6.40 27.08
C ALA A 89 11.09 4.92 27.25
N SER A 90 10.25 3.97 26.82
CA SER A 90 10.53 2.52 26.83
C SER A 90 11.27 2.06 25.57
N GLY A 91 11.47 2.95 24.58
CA GLY A 91 12.13 2.67 23.32
C GLY A 91 11.21 2.14 22.22
N PHE A 92 9.89 2.12 22.43
CA PHE A 92 8.93 1.84 21.36
C PHE A 92 9.02 2.94 20.30
N ARG A 93 9.11 2.57 19.02
CA ARG A 93 9.28 3.52 17.91
C ARG A 93 7.98 3.74 17.16
N TYR A 94 7.38 4.92 17.33
CA TYR A 94 6.20 5.34 16.60
C TYR A 94 6.54 5.52 15.12
N GLY A 95 5.76 4.88 14.24
CA GLY A 95 5.94 4.96 12.79
C GLY A 95 7.07 4.09 12.23
N LEU A 96 7.71 3.23 13.02
CA LEU A 96 8.57 2.18 12.45
C LEU A 96 7.69 1.05 11.88
N SER A 97 7.92 0.72 10.62
CA SER A 97 7.11 -0.23 9.87
C SER A 97 7.53 -1.69 9.98
N VAL A 98 6.73 -2.56 9.38
CA VAL A 98 6.96 -4.01 9.28
C VAL A 98 8.18 -4.34 8.42
N ALA A 99 8.40 -3.63 7.30
CA ALA A 99 9.47 -3.90 6.34
C ALA A 99 10.23 -2.60 5.97
N PRO A 100 10.95 -1.97 6.91
CA PRO A 100 11.45 -0.60 6.77
C PRO A 100 12.59 -0.43 5.76
N PHE A 101 13.07 -1.51 5.15
CA PHE A 101 14.13 -1.50 4.14
C PHE A 101 13.66 -1.99 2.77
N VAL A 102 12.36 -2.27 2.61
CA VAL A 102 11.79 -2.69 1.34
C VAL A 102 11.69 -1.49 0.39
N LYS A 103 11.91 -1.74 -0.89
CA LYS A 103 11.52 -0.79 -1.94
C LYS A 103 10.00 -0.74 -2.06
N LEU A 104 9.44 0.43 -2.32
CA LEU A 104 8.03 0.58 -2.63
C LEU A 104 7.84 1.26 -3.99
N GLY A 105 6.76 0.92 -4.68
CA GLY A 105 6.23 1.71 -5.78
C GLY A 105 4.79 2.10 -5.46
N SER A 106 4.34 3.25 -5.92
CA SER A 106 2.94 3.67 -5.76
C SER A 106 2.28 3.78 -7.13
N SER A 107 1.30 2.89 -7.32
CA SER A 107 0.37 2.86 -8.45
C SER A 107 -0.90 3.58 -8.00
N VAL A 108 -1.03 4.83 -8.41
CA VAL A 108 -2.10 5.72 -7.99
C VAL A 108 -3.37 5.45 -8.78
N ILE A 109 -4.37 4.89 -8.12
CA ILE A 109 -5.67 4.49 -8.70
C ILE A 109 -6.86 5.27 -8.13
N PHE A 110 -6.63 6.07 -7.08
CA PHE A 110 -7.58 7.06 -6.55
C PHE A 110 -6.90 8.42 -6.55
N ASP A 111 -7.39 9.36 -7.37
CA ASP A 111 -6.78 10.70 -7.48
C ASP A 111 -7.76 11.73 -8.09
N PRO A 112 -7.88 12.93 -7.49
CA PRO A 112 -7.47 13.23 -6.12
C PRO A 112 -8.25 12.41 -5.09
N ASP A 113 -9.53 12.09 -5.37
CA ASP A 113 -10.41 11.39 -4.43
C ASP A 113 -11.20 10.24 -5.08
N THR A 114 -11.11 10.08 -6.39
CA THR A 114 -11.98 9.17 -7.16
C THR A 114 -11.20 8.12 -7.91
N PHE A 115 -11.81 6.93 -8.06
CA PHE A 115 -11.23 5.81 -8.78
C PHE A 115 -10.96 6.17 -10.25
N THR A 116 -9.76 5.90 -10.73
CA THR A 116 -9.28 6.27 -12.08
C THR A 116 -9.57 5.19 -13.11
N SER A 117 -10.19 4.07 -12.71
CA SER A 117 -10.54 2.94 -13.59
C SER A 117 -9.33 2.39 -14.39
N PRO A 118 -8.25 1.93 -13.70
CA PRO A 118 -7.12 1.30 -14.36
C PRO A 118 -7.51 -0.03 -15.03
N ASP A 119 -6.74 -0.40 -16.05
CA ASP A 119 -6.65 -1.79 -16.47
C ASP A 119 -5.73 -2.54 -15.48
N PHE A 120 -6.26 -3.59 -14.84
CA PHE A 120 -5.55 -4.28 -13.74
C PHE A 120 -4.36 -5.09 -14.25
N GLU A 121 -4.48 -5.69 -15.43
CA GLU A 121 -3.40 -6.44 -16.07
C GLU A 121 -2.24 -5.50 -16.42
N ASP A 122 -2.52 -4.32 -16.96
CA ASP A 122 -1.50 -3.30 -17.18
C ASP A 122 -0.87 -2.78 -15.88
N LEU A 123 -1.70 -2.50 -14.87
CA LEU A 123 -1.24 -1.99 -13.57
C LEU A 123 -0.22 -2.94 -12.94
N GLU A 124 -0.57 -4.23 -12.80
CA GLU A 124 0.32 -5.19 -12.16
C GLU A 124 1.49 -5.56 -13.06
N SER A 125 1.31 -5.55 -14.39
CA SER A 125 2.38 -5.81 -15.35
C SER A 125 3.47 -4.73 -15.28
N LYS A 126 3.09 -3.45 -15.16
CA LYS A 126 4.04 -2.35 -14.96
C LYS A 126 4.72 -2.41 -13.60
N ALA A 127 4.00 -2.77 -12.54
CA ALA A 127 4.57 -2.93 -11.20
C ALA A 127 5.60 -4.07 -11.17
N TYR A 128 5.25 -5.23 -11.74
CA TYR A 128 6.12 -6.40 -11.81
C TYR A 128 7.39 -6.12 -12.63
N ASN A 129 7.23 -5.45 -13.77
CA ASN A 129 8.35 -5.01 -14.61
C ASN A 129 9.31 -4.07 -13.85
N ASN A 130 8.77 -3.24 -12.96
CA ASN A 130 9.55 -2.35 -12.08
C ASN A 130 10.18 -3.06 -10.86
N GLY A 131 10.13 -4.39 -10.80
CA GLY A 131 10.75 -5.19 -9.75
C GLY A 131 9.88 -5.41 -8.51
N MET A 132 8.59 -5.07 -8.57
CA MET A 132 7.65 -5.40 -7.48
C MET A 132 7.32 -6.88 -7.51
N ARG A 133 7.28 -7.53 -6.35
CA ARG A 133 6.92 -8.96 -6.21
C ARG A 133 5.77 -9.19 -5.24
N ILE A 134 5.28 -8.11 -4.65
CA ILE A 134 4.10 -8.07 -3.80
C ILE A 134 3.26 -6.86 -4.25
N SER A 135 1.94 -7.01 -4.38
CA SER A 135 0.98 -5.92 -4.53
C SER A 135 0.08 -5.90 -3.30
N THR A 136 -0.10 -4.74 -2.68
CA THR A 136 -1.04 -4.58 -1.56
C THR A 136 -2.08 -3.52 -1.91
N ASN A 137 -3.34 -3.86 -1.64
CA ASN A 137 -4.50 -3.14 -2.11
C ASN A 137 -5.47 -2.91 -0.94
N SER A 138 -5.47 -1.70 -0.40
CA SER A 138 -6.35 -1.32 0.73
C SER A 138 -7.66 -0.68 0.22
N TRP A 139 -8.28 -1.29 -0.77
CA TRP A 139 -9.51 -0.81 -1.40
C TRP A 139 -10.36 -2.00 -1.86
N GLY A 140 -11.65 -1.75 -2.10
CA GLY A 140 -12.56 -2.76 -2.59
C GLY A 140 -14.00 -2.26 -2.60
N ALA A 141 -14.90 -3.12 -3.07
CA ALA A 141 -16.33 -2.87 -3.12
C ALA A 141 -17.08 -3.89 -2.26
N ASN A 142 -18.03 -3.41 -1.45
CA ASN A 142 -18.95 -4.27 -0.73
C ASN A 142 -19.95 -4.89 -1.73
N VAL A 143 -19.73 -6.16 -2.06
CA VAL A 143 -20.52 -6.93 -3.05
C VAL A 143 -21.26 -8.10 -2.42
N GLY A 144 -21.49 -8.08 -1.10
CA GLY A 144 -22.17 -9.16 -0.40
C GLY A 144 -21.43 -10.50 -0.48
N GLY A 145 -20.09 -10.49 -0.41
CA GLY A 145 -19.27 -11.70 -0.48
C GLY A 145 -19.18 -12.35 -1.87
N ALA A 146 -19.70 -11.70 -2.92
CA ALA A 146 -19.66 -12.24 -4.27
C ALA A 146 -18.23 -12.37 -4.82
N TYR A 147 -17.95 -13.50 -5.46
CA TYR A 147 -16.81 -13.70 -6.34
C TYR A 147 -17.17 -13.18 -7.73
N ASN A 148 -16.62 -12.02 -8.12
CA ASN A 148 -17.02 -11.31 -9.34
C ASN A 148 -15.91 -11.31 -10.41
N SER A 149 -16.02 -10.44 -11.42
CA SER A 149 -15.01 -10.30 -12.48
C SER A 149 -13.65 -9.86 -11.96
N ASP A 150 -13.59 -8.97 -10.97
CA ASP A 150 -12.34 -8.46 -10.44
C ASP A 150 -11.64 -9.52 -9.60
N SER A 151 -12.40 -10.28 -8.79
CA SER A 151 -11.90 -11.46 -8.09
C SER A 151 -11.26 -12.47 -9.06
N GLN A 152 -11.90 -12.71 -10.21
CA GLN A 152 -11.38 -13.61 -11.26
C GLN A 152 -10.11 -13.08 -11.91
N ARG A 153 -10.04 -11.77 -12.19
CA ARG A 153 -8.85 -11.14 -12.77
C ARG A 153 -7.67 -11.21 -11.82
N TYR A 154 -7.86 -10.85 -10.55
CA TYR A 154 -6.78 -10.94 -9.56
C TYR A 154 -6.37 -12.39 -9.26
N ASP A 155 -7.28 -13.37 -9.37
CA ASP A 155 -6.91 -14.79 -9.30
C ASP A 155 -5.94 -15.20 -10.42
N ALA A 156 -6.13 -14.68 -11.63
CA ALA A 156 -5.21 -14.90 -12.74
C ALA A 156 -3.89 -14.16 -12.52
N LEU A 157 -3.93 -12.90 -12.07
CA LEU A 157 -2.76 -12.03 -11.88
C LEU A 157 -1.81 -12.52 -10.78
N VAL A 158 -2.31 -13.24 -9.76
CA VAL A 158 -1.44 -13.90 -8.78
C VAL A 158 -0.53 -14.95 -9.45
N ARG A 159 -1.04 -15.65 -10.47
CA ARG A 159 -0.25 -16.65 -11.20
C ARG A 159 0.63 -16.03 -12.28
N ASP A 160 0.10 -15.02 -12.97
CA ASP A 160 0.74 -14.37 -14.09
C ASP A 160 0.48 -12.87 -14.04
N ALA A 161 1.42 -12.12 -13.48
CA ALA A 161 1.35 -10.67 -13.39
C ALA A 161 1.61 -9.94 -14.71
N GLN A 162 2.10 -10.63 -15.75
CA GLN A 162 2.38 -10.01 -17.06
C GLN A 162 1.72 -10.81 -18.20
N PRO A 163 0.39 -11.00 -18.15
CA PRO A 163 -0.31 -11.86 -19.09
C PRO A 163 -0.28 -11.29 -20.50
N THR A 164 -0.60 -12.14 -21.47
CA THR A 164 -0.76 -11.74 -22.87
C THR A 164 -1.76 -10.59 -22.99
N GLY A 165 -1.35 -9.51 -23.64
CA GLY A 165 -2.16 -8.29 -23.80
C GLY A 165 -1.86 -7.20 -22.78
N SER A 166 -1.13 -7.49 -21.70
CA SER A 166 -0.63 -6.46 -20.78
C SER A 166 0.56 -5.68 -21.36
N THR A 167 0.84 -4.52 -20.78
CA THR A 167 1.88 -3.56 -21.18
C THR A 167 3.25 -4.22 -21.38
N PHE A 168 3.64 -5.16 -20.50
CA PHE A 168 4.91 -5.87 -20.55
C PHE A 168 4.73 -7.39 -20.65
N ALA A 169 3.79 -7.82 -21.49
CA ALA A 169 3.45 -9.24 -21.65
C ALA A 169 4.68 -10.14 -21.80
N THR A 170 4.77 -11.17 -20.96
CA THR A 170 5.87 -12.13 -20.94
C THR A 170 5.30 -13.55 -20.98
N ALA A 171 5.96 -14.45 -21.72
CA ALA A 171 5.49 -15.83 -21.82
C ALA A 171 5.82 -16.61 -20.54
N GLY A 172 4.86 -17.43 -20.07
CA GLY A 172 4.99 -18.22 -18.85
C GLY A 172 4.45 -17.48 -17.63
N ASN A 173 4.51 -18.12 -16.45
CA ASN A 173 3.98 -17.53 -15.22
C ASN A 173 4.97 -16.52 -14.64
N GLN A 174 4.43 -15.38 -14.19
CA GLN A 174 5.12 -14.39 -13.38
C GLN A 174 4.46 -14.40 -12.00
N GLU A 175 4.91 -15.30 -11.11
CA GLU A 175 4.28 -15.48 -9.81
C GLU A 175 4.37 -14.21 -8.97
N TYR A 176 3.24 -13.84 -8.35
CA TYR A 176 3.09 -12.55 -7.70
C TYR A 176 2.18 -12.65 -6.48
N VAL A 177 2.58 -12.05 -5.37
CA VAL A 177 1.78 -12.06 -4.15
C VAL A 177 0.86 -10.84 -4.14
N ILE A 178 -0.44 -11.06 -4.08
CA ILE A 178 -1.43 -9.97 -4.08
C ILE A 178 -2.26 -10.03 -2.80
N LEU A 179 -2.28 -8.91 -2.08
CA LEU A 179 -3.04 -8.73 -0.86
C LEU A 179 -4.20 -7.76 -1.09
N PHE A 180 -5.35 -8.05 -0.50
CA PHE A 180 -6.52 -7.17 -0.44
C PHE A 180 -7.02 -7.02 1.00
N SER A 181 -7.48 -5.83 1.37
CA SER A 181 -8.26 -5.67 2.60
C SER A 181 -9.61 -6.38 2.48
N ALA A 182 -10.10 -6.96 3.58
CA ALA A 182 -11.41 -7.61 3.62
C ALA A 182 -12.57 -6.60 3.46
N GLY A 183 -12.32 -5.33 3.77
CA GLY A 183 -13.33 -4.27 3.82
C GLY A 183 -13.93 -4.08 5.21
N ASN A 184 -14.60 -2.94 5.40
CA ASN A 184 -15.09 -2.47 6.70
C ASN A 184 -16.62 -2.61 6.84
N ALA A 185 -17.23 -3.56 6.12
CA ALA A 185 -18.69 -3.75 6.09
C ALA A 185 -19.23 -4.70 7.17
N GLY A 186 -18.37 -5.09 8.13
CA GLY A 186 -18.71 -6.01 9.21
C GLY A 186 -19.80 -5.50 10.16
N ALA A 187 -20.26 -6.30 11.12
CA ALA A 187 -19.81 -7.66 11.48
C ALA A 187 -20.70 -8.78 10.92
N GLY A 188 -21.63 -8.47 10.01
CA GLY A 188 -22.52 -9.46 9.40
C GLY A 188 -21.77 -10.49 8.54
N GLY A 189 -22.44 -11.61 8.22
CA GLY A 189 -21.94 -12.55 7.21
C GLY A 189 -21.90 -11.93 5.82
N ASN A 190 -21.06 -12.47 4.93
CA ASN A 190 -20.92 -12.02 3.54
C ASN A 190 -20.49 -10.55 3.38
N THR A 191 -19.60 -10.09 4.26
CA THR A 191 -19.12 -8.69 4.30
C THR A 191 -17.71 -8.52 3.74
N VAL A 192 -17.07 -9.60 3.29
CA VAL A 192 -15.81 -9.54 2.54
C VAL A 192 -16.08 -8.91 1.16
N GLY A 193 -15.34 -7.84 0.85
CA GLY A 193 -15.44 -7.11 -0.41
C GLY A 193 -14.64 -7.73 -1.55
N SER A 194 -15.02 -7.41 -2.78
CA SER A 194 -14.22 -7.69 -3.99
C SER A 194 -13.20 -6.56 -4.21
N PRO A 195 -11.97 -6.82 -4.67
CA PRO A 195 -11.44 -8.12 -5.15
C PRO A 195 -11.01 -9.14 -4.07
N GLY A 196 -11.07 -8.79 -2.78
CA GLY A 196 -10.71 -9.67 -1.65
C GLY A 196 -11.51 -10.97 -1.53
N THR A 197 -12.49 -11.23 -2.38
CA THR A 197 -13.16 -12.54 -2.50
C THR A 197 -12.44 -13.51 -3.44
N GLY A 198 -11.35 -13.11 -4.10
CA GLY A 198 -10.50 -13.97 -4.91
C GLY A 198 -9.95 -15.17 -4.11
N LYS A 199 -9.69 -16.29 -4.80
CA LYS A 199 -9.21 -17.53 -4.17
C LYS A 199 -7.69 -17.60 -4.04
N ASN A 200 -6.96 -16.90 -4.91
CA ASN A 200 -5.50 -16.92 -4.95
C ASN A 200 -4.89 -15.68 -4.28
N VAL A 201 -5.68 -14.65 -3.97
CA VAL A 201 -5.23 -13.47 -3.22
C VAL A 201 -5.18 -13.77 -1.72
N ILE A 202 -4.41 -12.96 -0.98
CA ILE A 202 -4.41 -12.96 0.48
C ILE A 202 -5.35 -11.86 0.97
N THR A 203 -6.44 -12.24 1.61
CA THR A 203 -7.42 -11.27 2.14
C THR A 203 -7.20 -11.05 3.63
N VAL A 204 -7.06 -9.78 4.02
CA VAL A 204 -6.63 -9.38 5.36
C VAL A 204 -7.77 -8.70 6.11
N GLY A 205 -8.17 -9.27 7.25
CA GLY A 205 -9.06 -8.64 8.21
C GLY A 205 -8.29 -7.79 9.23
N ALA A 206 -9.00 -6.92 9.96
CA ALA A 206 -8.43 -6.09 11.00
C ALA A 206 -8.74 -6.64 12.41
N ALA A 207 -7.84 -6.39 13.35
CA ALA A 207 -8.01 -6.62 14.78
C ALA A 207 -7.46 -5.41 15.54
N GLU A 208 -7.88 -5.25 16.80
CA GLU A 208 -7.42 -4.16 17.67
C GLU A 208 -5.94 -4.33 18.07
N GLY A 209 -5.26 -3.20 18.19
CA GLY A 209 -3.90 -3.15 18.75
C GLY A 209 -3.95 -3.00 20.27
N VAL A 210 -2.88 -3.40 20.95
CA VAL A 210 -2.74 -3.35 22.43
C VAL A 210 -2.52 -1.94 23.00
N HIS A 211 -2.71 -0.90 22.18
CA HIS A 211 -2.47 0.49 22.56
C HIS A 211 -3.76 1.30 22.36
N PRO A 212 -4.66 1.28 23.36
CA PRO A 212 -5.90 2.04 23.28
C PRO A 212 -5.61 3.53 23.12
N PHE A 213 -6.43 4.20 22.31
CA PHE A 213 -6.33 5.63 22.00
C PHE A 213 -7.54 6.43 22.51
N GLY A 214 -8.41 5.79 23.29
CA GLY A 214 -9.60 6.34 23.94
C GLY A 214 -10.79 6.53 23.00
N GLY A 215 -10.95 5.71 21.96
CA GLY A 215 -11.97 5.89 20.94
C GLY A 215 -12.35 4.63 20.16
N SER A 216 -13.38 4.76 19.30
CA SER A 216 -13.79 3.69 18.40
C SER A 216 -12.98 3.68 17.10
N ASP A 217 -12.81 2.50 16.52
CA ASP A 217 -12.32 2.33 15.16
C ASP A 217 -13.35 2.80 14.11
N PHE A 218 -12.97 2.76 12.83
CA PHE A 218 -13.85 3.15 11.72
C PHE A 218 -15.02 2.18 11.46
N CYS A 219 -15.08 1.05 12.18
CA CYS A 219 -16.22 0.14 12.21
C CYS A 219 -17.15 0.41 13.41
N GLY A 220 -16.83 1.40 14.25
CA GLY A 220 -17.60 1.74 15.44
C GLY A 220 -17.33 0.83 16.65
N ILE A 221 -16.24 0.07 16.64
CA ILE A 221 -15.83 -0.81 17.75
C ILE A 221 -14.88 -0.04 18.66
N GLY A 222 -15.19 0.02 19.97
CA GLY A 222 -14.35 0.70 20.97
C GLY A 222 -13.09 -0.10 21.32
N ASP A 223 -12.02 0.60 21.69
CA ASP A 223 -10.68 0.08 21.99
C ASP A 223 -10.54 -0.66 23.35
N SER A 224 -11.54 -1.47 23.69
CA SER A 224 -11.58 -2.23 24.94
C SER A 224 -11.04 -3.67 24.85
N GLY A 225 -10.52 -4.07 23.68
CA GLY A 225 -10.01 -5.41 23.39
C GLY A 225 -8.68 -5.78 24.06
#